data_AF-A0A139NQV4-F1
#
_entry.id   AF-A0A139NQV4-F1
#
_cell.length_a   1.000
_cell.length_b   1.000
_cell.length_c   1.000
_cell.angle_alpha   90.00
_cell.angle_beta   90.00
_cell.angle_gamma   90.00
#
_symmetry.space_group_name_H-M   'P 1'
#
loop_
_entity.id
_entity.type
_entity.pdbx_description
1 polymer ?
#
loop_
_entity_poly.entity_id
_entity_poly.type
_entity_poly.pdbx_seq_one_letter_code
_entity_poly.pdbx_strand_id
1 'polypeptide(L)'
;MADSLDFALTGLVTAYKEERNMRKHLVSALLVILAGFLFQVDRVEWLFLLLSIGLVIAFEILNSAIENVVDLASNYHFSMLAKNAKDMAAAAVLLVSGISALIGAIIFLPKIWRIFFG
;
A
#
# COMPACT_ATOMS: atom_id res chain seq x y z
N MET A 1 2.96 -14.74 -26.97
CA MET A 1 2.41 -14.98 -25.62
C MET A 1 2.96 -13.87 -24.77
N ALA A 2 2.14 -12.90 -24.35
CA ALA A 2 2.54 -12.04 -23.25
C ALA A 2 2.41 -12.92 -22.01
N ASP A 3 3.51 -13.18 -21.33
CA ASP A 3 3.49 -13.98 -20.11
C ASP A 3 2.68 -13.21 -19.06
N SER A 4 1.99 -13.91 -18.15
CA SER A 4 1.21 -13.32 -17.06
C SER A 4 1.99 -12.27 -16.24
N LEU A 5 3.32 -12.31 -16.28
CA LEU A 5 4.24 -11.31 -15.75
C LEU A 5 4.17 -9.96 -16.46
N ASP A 6 4.06 -9.92 -17.79
CA ASP A 6 3.94 -8.66 -18.55
C ASP A 6 2.61 -7.97 -18.23
N PHE A 7 1.54 -8.75 -18.03
CA PHE A 7 0.25 -8.22 -17.58
C PHE A 7 0.31 -7.69 -16.14
N ALA A 8 0.99 -8.40 -15.23
CA ALA A 8 1.18 -7.95 -13.85
C ALA A 8 2.02 -6.67 -13.78
N LEU A 9 3.09 -6.57 -14.57
CA LEU A 9 3.94 -5.39 -14.67
C LEU A 9 3.19 -4.20 -15.29
N THR A 10 2.41 -4.45 -16.34
CA THR A 10 1.54 -3.42 -16.92
C THR A 10 0.50 -2.94 -15.92
N GLY A 11 -0.11 -3.84 -15.15
CA GLY A 11 -1.04 -3.50 -14.07
C GLY A 11 -0.40 -2.63 -12.97
N LEU A 12 0.83 -2.94 -12.56
CA LEU A 12 1.61 -2.12 -11.62
C LEU A 12 1.89 -0.72 -12.17
N VAL A 13 2.26 -0.61 -13.45
CA VAL A 13 2.54 0.68 -14.11
C VAL A 13 1.27 1.52 -14.26
N THR A 14 0.13 0.90 -14.60
CA THR A 14 -1.16 1.58 -14.68
C THR A 14 -1.60 2.08 -13.30
N ALA A 15 -1.55 1.23 -12.27
CA ALA A 15 -1.88 1.63 -10.90
C ALA A 15 -0.98 2.78 -10.40
N TYR A 16 0.32 2.77 -10.74
CA TYR A 16 1.22 3.87 -10.43
C TYR A 16 0.86 5.20 -11.13
N LYS A 17 0.42 5.12 -12.39
CA LYS A 17 0.11 6.30 -13.20
C LYS A 17 -1.23 6.92 -12.83
N GLU A 18 -2.26 6.10 -12.61
CA GLU A 18 -3.62 6.58 -12.38
C GLU A 18 -3.87 6.96 -10.92
N GLU A 19 -3.24 6.28 -9.96
CA GLU A 19 -3.56 6.52 -8.54
C GLU A 19 -2.57 7.45 -7.83
N ARG A 20 -3.10 8.59 -7.36
CA ARG A 20 -2.31 9.53 -6.55
C ARG A 20 -1.93 8.93 -5.19
N ASN A 21 -2.76 8.06 -4.62
CA ASN A 21 -2.51 7.42 -3.34
C ASN A 21 -1.43 6.33 -3.44
N MET A 22 -1.44 5.53 -4.51
CA MET A 22 -0.35 4.60 -4.85
C MET A 22 1.03 5.28 -4.83
N ARG A 23 1.16 6.47 -5.43
CA ARG A 23 2.43 7.21 -5.43
C ARG A 23 2.87 7.60 -4.01
N LYS A 24 1.94 8.03 -3.16
CA LYS A 24 2.25 8.34 -1.75
C LYS A 24 2.70 7.09 -1.00
N HIS A 25 2.02 5.97 -1.18
CA HIS A 25 2.40 4.70 -0.54
C HIS A 25 3.78 4.23 -0.98
N LEU A 26 4.14 4.37 -2.25
CA LEU A 26 5.47 4.04 -2.75
C LEU A 26 6.57 4.96 -2.20
N VAL A 27 6.31 6.27 -2.11
CA VAL A 27 7.25 7.21 -1.48
C VAL A 27 7.46 6.84 -0.01
N SER A 28 6.38 6.57 0.72
CA SER A 28 6.45 6.12 2.11
C SER A 28 7.20 4.79 2.25
N ALA A 29 6.97 3.83 1.36
CA ALA A 29 7.69 2.56 1.33
C ALA A 29 9.20 2.77 1.12
N LEU A 30 9.59 3.64 0.19
CA LEU A 30 10.99 3.98 -0.05
C LEU A 30 11.64 4.61 1.19
N LEU A 31 10.94 5.54 1.86
CA LEU A 31 11.43 6.15 3.10
C LEU A 31 11.61 5.12 4.22
N VAL A 32 10.66 4.18 4.37
CA VAL A 32 10.73 3.10 5.35
C VAL A 32 11.89 2.15 5.06
N ILE A 33 12.16 1.82 3.79
CA ILE A 33 13.29 0.99 3.39
C ILE A 33 14.61 1.69 3.71
N LEU A 34 14.74 2.98 3.36
CA LEU A 34 15.94 3.78 3.68
C LEU A 34 16.16 3.87 5.19
N ALA A 35 15.10 4.13 5.96
CA ALA A 35 15.15 4.10 7.42
C ALA A 35 15.58 2.71 7.92
N GLY A 36 15.06 1.62 7.33
CA GLY A 36 15.44 0.25 7.66
C GLY A 36 16.95 0.00 7.58
N PHE A 37 17.59 0.52 6.55
CA PHE A 37 19.04 0.47 6.39
C PHE A 37 19.77 1.37 7.39
N LEU A 38 19.31 2.60 7.59
CA LEU A 38 19.93 3.57 8.51
C LEU A 38 19.89 3.10 9.99
N PHE A 39 18.77 2.52 10.42
CA PHE A 39 18.56 2.05 11.79
C PHE A 39 19.01 0.60 12.04
N GLN A 40 19.69 -0.02 11.06
CA GLN A 40 20.19 -1.40 11.13
C GLN A 40 19.11 -2.37 11.66
N VAL A 41 17.98 -2.38 10.96
CA VAL A 41 16.83 -3.21 11.28
C VAL A 41 17.17 -4.70 11.16
N ASP A 42 16.71 -5.51 12.11
CA ASP A 42 16.99 -6.94 12.16
C ASP A 42 16.20 -7.71 11.08
N ARG A 43 16.55 -8.98 10.87
CA ARG A 43 15.94 -9.80 9.81
C ARG A 43 14.44 -10.00 10.01
N VAL A 44 13.97 -10.16 11.24
CA VAL A 44 12.55 -10.37 11.57
C VAL A 44 11.76 -9.08 11.38
N GLU A 45 12.29 -7.96 11.86
CA GLU A 45 11.73 -6.63 11.64
C GLU A 45 11.63 -6.32 10.13
N TRP A 46 12.65 -6.68 9.33
CA TRP A 46 12.61 -6.56 7.87
C TRP A 46 11.47 -7.38 7.23
N LEU A 47 11.24 -8.61 7.69
CA LEU A 47 10.13 -9.43 7.19
C LEU A 47 8.78 -8.73 7.41
N PHE A 48 8.57 -8.15 8.59
CA PHE A 48 7.34 -7.40 8.90
C PHE A 48 7.23 -6.11 8.08
N LEU A 49 8.33 -5.37 7.88
CA LEU A 49 8.32 -4.15 7.05
C LEU A 49 7.99 -4.47 5.59
N LEU A 50 8.65 -5.47 5.00
CA LEU A 50 8.41 -5.87 3.61
C LEU A 50 6.99 -6.42 3.42
N LEU A 51 6.50 -7.23 4.37
CA LEU A 51 5.13 -7.72 4.33
C LEU A 51 4.12 -6.58 4.41
N SER A 52 4.34 -5.60 5.29
CA SER A 52 3.45 -4.45 5.45
C SER A 52 3.39 -3.60 4.18
N ILE A 53 4.56 -3.28 3.60
CA ILE A 53 4.66 -2.56 2.34
C ILE A 53 3.94 -3.32 1.22
N GLY A 54 4.18 -4.63 1.12
CA GLY A 54 3.55 -5.49 0.11
C GLY A 54 2.03 -5.50 0.24
N LEU A 55 1.50 -5.60 1.46
CA LEU A 55 0.06 -5.58 1.72
C LEU A 55 -0.57 -4.23 1.35
N VAL A 56 0.05 -3.11 1.71
CA VAL A 56 -0.46 -1.78 1.35
C VAL A 56 -0.58 -1.64 -0.16
N ILE A 57 0.47 -1.99 -0.90
CA ILE A 57 0.47 -1.92 -2.37
C ILE A 57 -0.58 -2.87 -2.96
N ALA A 58 -0.67 -4.10 -2.46
CA ALA A 58 -1.66 -5.07 -2.94
C ALA A 58 -3.10 -4.58 -2.73
N PHE A 59 -3.41 -4.03 -1.55
CA PHE A 59 -4.75 -3.51 -1.26
C PHE A 59 -5.08 -2.26 -2.08
N GLU A 60 -4.10 -1.40 -2.35
CA GLU A 60 -4.29 -0.24 -3.23
C GLU A 60 -4.61 -0.68 -4.67
N ILE A 61 -3.91 -1.70 -5.21
CA ILE A 61 -4.23 -2.28 -6.52
C ILE A 61 -5.64 -2.89 -6.52
N LEU A 62 -6.01 -3.61 -5.45
CA LEU A 62 -7.35 -4.17 -5.32
C LEU A 62 -8.42 -3.08 -5.23
N ASN A 63 -8.15 -1.95 -4.58
CA ASN A 63 -9.06 -0.82 -4.53
C ASN A 63 -9.35 -0.28 -5.94
N SER A 64 -8.31 0.02 -6.72
CA SER A 64 -8.48 0.48 -8.11
C SER A 64 -9.17 -0.55 -8.99
N ALA A 65 -8.88 -1.84 -8.81
CA ALA A 65 -9.58 -2.90 -9.53
C ALA A 65 -11.07 -2.93 -9.19
N ILE A 66 -11.44 -2.80 -7.92
CA ILE A 66 -12.85 -2.72 -7.48
C ILE A 66 -13.51 -1.47 -8.03
N GLU A 67 -12.85 -0.30 -7.98
CA GLU A 67 -13.37 0.94 -8.55
C GLU A 67 -13.70 0.79 -10.03
N ASN A 68 -12.78 0.21 -10.82
CA ASN A 68 -12.98 -0.03 -12.25
C ASN A 68 -14.13 -1.01 -12.53
N VAL A 69 -14.23 -2.10 -11.76
CA VAL A 69 -15.32 -3.08 -11.91
C VAL A 69 -16.67 -2.46 -11.55
N VAL A 70 -16.71 -1.64 -10.49
CA VAL A 70 -17.92 -0.94 -10.05
C VAL A 70 -18.35 0.11 -11.07
N ASP A 71 -17.42 0.88 -11.64
CA ASP A 71 -17.71 1.86 -12.68
C ASP A 71 -18.25 1.22 -13.95
N LEU A 72 -17.65 0.09 -14.36
CA LEU A 72 -18.15 -0.70 -15.48
C LEU A 72 -19.55 -1.26 -15.21
N ALA A 73 -19.78 -1.88 -14.04
CA ALA A 73 -21.06 -2.51 -13.69
C ALA A 73 -22.20 -1.49 -13.50
N SER A 74 -21.87 -0.27 -13.06
CA SER A 74 -22.84 0.83 -12.90
C SER A 74 -23.11 1.58 -14.20
N ASN A 75 -22.48 1.21 -15.32
CA ASN A 75 -22.50 1.97 -16.58
C ASN A 75 -22.14 3.45 -16.37
N TYR A 76 -21.20 3.75 -15.46
CA TYR A 76 -20.83 5.10 -15.06
C TYR A 76 -21.99 5.96 -14.51
N HIS A 77 -23.10 5.34 -14.11
CA HIS A 77 -24.21 6.01 -13.42
C HIS A 77 -24.07 5.91 -11.90
N PHE A 78 -24.50 6.97 -11.20
CA PHE A 78 -24.47 6.97 -9.74
C PHE A 78 -25.48 5.96 -9.17
N SER A 79 -24.97 5.04 -8.34
CA SER A 79 -25.77 4.09 -7.56
C SER A 79 -25.27 4.05 -6.12
N MET A 80 -26.19 3.94 -5.16
CA MET A 80 -25.84 3.83 -3.74
C MET A 80 -25.00 2.57 -3.47
N LEU A 81 -25.24 1.47 -4.20
CA LEU A 81 -24.44 0.24 -4.11
C LEU A 81 -23.02 0.45 -4.64
N ALA A 82 -22.87 1.17 -5.75
CA ALA A 82 -21.56 1.50 -6.32
C ALA A 82 -20.74 2.34 -5.33
N LYS A 83 -21.36 3.35 -4.72
CA LYS A 83 -20.73 4.15 -3.67
C LYS A 83 -20.27 3.28 -2.50
N ASN A 84 -21.16 2.44 -1.95
CA ASN A 84 -20.82 1.60 -0.80
C ASN A 84 -19.66 0.64 -1.10
N ALA A 85 -19.61 0.05 -2.30
CA ALA A 85 -18.53 -0.85 -2.70
C ALA A 85 -17.17 -0.11 -2.75
N LYS A 86 -17.13 1.09 -3.33
CA LYS A 86 -15.93 1.93 -3.37
C LYS A 86 -15.50 2.38 -1.96
N ASP A 87 -16.45 2.81 -1.13
CA ASP A 87 -16.17 3.24 0.24
C ASP A 87 -15.57 2.08 1.08
N MET A 88 -16.06 0.85 0.90
CA MET A 88 -15.52 -0.34 1.57
C MET A 88 -14.12 -0.70 1.09
N ALA A 89 -13.84 -0.58 -0.20
CA ALA A 89 -12.52 -0.83 -0.76
C ALA A 89 -11.49 0.19 -0.23
N ALA A 90 -11.86 1.48 -0.20
CA ALA A 90 -11.04 2.53 0.37
C ALA A 90 -10.80 2.35 1.88
N ALA A 91 -11.81 1.89 2.62
CA ALA A 91 -11.68 1.57 4.04
C ALA A 91 -10.67 0.42 4.28
N ALA A 92 -10.64 -0.58 3.41
CA ALA A 92 -9.68 -1.68 3.52
C ALA A 92 -8.23 -1.19 3.35
N VAL A 93 -7.98 -0.32 2.36
CA VAL A 93 -6.68 0.33 2.17
C VAL A 93 -6.27 1.14 3.41
N LEU A 94 -7.20 1.91 3.97
CA LEU A 94 -6.95 2.73 5.15
C LEU A 94 -6.54 1.87 6.36
N LEU A 95 -7.22 0.75 6.58
CA LEU A 95 -6.89 -0.19 7.66
C LEU A 95 -5.50 -0.78 7.50
N VAL A 96 -5.16 -1.29 6.31
CA VAL A 96 -3.84 -1.88 6.04
C VAL A 96 -2.73 -0.84 6.14
N SER A 97 -2.97 0.38 5.65
CA SER A 97 -2.04 1.51 5.78
C SER A 97 -1.82 1.92 7.23
N GLY A 98 -2.87 1.94 8.04
CA GLY A 98 -2.78 2.21 9.48
C GLY A 98 -1.95 1.15 10.21
N ILE A 99 -2.19 -0.13 9.94
CA ILE A 99 -1.40 -1.23 10.51
C ILE A 99 0.07 -1.13 10.08
N SER A 100 0.33 -0.85 8.80
CA SER A 100 1.70 -0.64 8.30
C SER A 100 2.41 0.51 9.02
N ALA A 101 1.71 1.62 9.31
CA ALA A 101 2.26 2.73 10.07
C ALA A 101 2.57 2.35 11.52
N LEU A 102 1.70 1.56 12.16
CA LEU A 102 1.93 1.05 13.51
C LEU A 102 3.14 0.11 13.57
N ILE A 103 3.29 -0.80 12.60
CA ILE A 103 4.46 -1.68 12.50
C ILE A 103 5.75 -0.86 12.36
N GLY A 104 5.74 0.15 11.47
CA GLY A 104 6.86 1.08 11.34
C GLY A 104 7.17 1.81 12.66
N ALA A 105 6.14 2.31 13.36
CA ALA A 105 6.32 2.99 14.64
C ALA A 105 6.94 2.05 15.70
N ILE A 106 6.46 0.82 15.82
CA ILE A 106 6.97 -0.18 16.77
C ILE A 106 8.46 -0.48 16.52
N ILE A 107 8.87 -0.57 15.25
CA ILE A 107 10.25 -0.89 14.88
C ILE A 107 11.17 0.34 15.04
N PHE A 108 10.74 1.51 14.56
CA PHE A 108 11.61 2.69 14.48
C PHE A 108 11.64 3.53 15.76
N LEU A 109 10.53 3.69 16.50
CA LEU A 109 10.49 4.51 17.72
C LEU A 109 11.55 4.11 18.77
N PRO A 110 11.71 2.82 19.15
CA PRO A 110 12.72 2.46 20.15
C PRO A 110 14.15 2.68 19.65
N LYS A 111 14.39 2.54 18.34
CA LYS A 111 15.71 2.77 17.73
C LYS A 111 16.05 4.26 17.68
N ILE A 112 15.09 5.09 17.32
CA ILE A 112 15.21 6.56 17.36
C ILE A 112 15.48 7.01 18.80
N TRP A 113 14.70 6.54 19.77
CA TRP A 113 14.88 6.90 21.17
C TRP A 113 16.28 6.57 21.68
N ARG A 114 16.80 5.40 21.33
CA ARG A 114 18.15 4.97 21.71
C ARG A 114 19.26 5.84 21.11
N ILE A 115 19.08 6.37 19.90
CA ILE A 115 20.09 7.24 19.27
C ILE A 115 20.10 8.63 19.91
N PHE A 116 18.94 9.15 20.32
CA PHE A 116 18.83 10.51 20.86
C PHE A 116 19.03 10.60 22.38
N PHE A 117 18.67 9.55 23.13
CA PHE A 117 18.68 9.54 24.60
C PHE A 117 19.55 8.43 25.21
N GLY A 118 20.23 7.63 24.37
CA GLY A 118 21.12 6.55 24.79
C GLY A 118 22.59 6.88 24.60
#